data_AF-A0A661GAG8-F1
#
_entry.id   AF-A0A661GAG8-F1
#
_cell.length_a   1.000
_cell.length_b   1.000
_cell.length_c   1.000
_cell.angle_alpha   90.00
_cell.angle_beta   90.00
_cell.angle_gamma   90.00
#
_symmetry.space_group_name_H-M   'P 1'
#
loop_
_entity.id
_entity.type
_entity.pdbx_description
1 polymer ?
#
loop_
_entity_poly.entity_id
_entity_poly.type
_entity_poly.pdbx_seq_one_letter_code
_entity_poly.pdbx_strand_id
1 'polypeptide(L)'
;MVGAFPAVSLCQSASDQGVEEKPTKPIEEIIVYGEKSLPNLRREVYRKEENFFAVFSSLNDDDEYDISCFYEVPSFTHIRRHVCRANFVTNATSAQAAAWRTRGPRYPVIPALTVIMQKKRRLGVKMEKLAAEYPELLEALNEYTNAKQILQSEKQKCEGMIVCRR
;
A
#
# COMPACT_ATOMS: atom_id res chain seq x y z
N MET A 1 44.11 -15.01 -67.63
CA MET A 1 43.05 -14.60 -68.58
C MET A 1 42.30 -15.85 -69.01
N VAL A 2 41.01 -15.72 -69.34
CA VAL A 2 40.03 -16.77 -69.67
C VAL A 2 39.45 -17.44 -68.40
N GLY A 3 38.14 -17.48 -68.15
CA GLY A 3 36.99 -17.01 -68.90
C GLY A 3 35.72 -17.71 -68.42
N ALA A 4 34.61 -16.96 -68.39
CA ALA A 4 33.22 -17.40 -68.56
C ALA A 4 32.59 -18.42 -67.58
N PHE A 5 31.71 -17.90 -66.72
CA PHE A 5 30.62 -18.63 -66.07
C PHE A 5 29.48 -18.92 -67.08
N PRO A 6 28.87 -20.12 -67.09
CA PRO A 6 27.54 -20.31 -67.65
C PRO A 6 26.48 -20.22 -66.55
N ALA A 7 25.53 -19.32 -66.74
CA ALA A 7 24.33 -19.18 -65.92
C ALA A 7 23.43 -20.40 -66.10
N VAL A 8 23.06 -21.05 -64.99
CA VAL A 8 22.04 -22.10 -64.97
C VAL A 8 20.67 -21.43 -65.09
N SER A 9 19.93 -21.86 -66.11
CA SER A 9 18.54 -21.49 -66.37
C SER A 9 17.64 -21.84 -65.19
N LEU A 10 16.95 -20.86 -64.60
CA LEU A 10 15.84 -21.11 -63.69
C LEU A 10 14.59 -21.44 -64.51
N CYS A 11 14.12 -22.69 -64.43
CA CYS A 11 12.75 -23.03 -64.79
C CYS A 11 11.78 -22.34 -63.82
N GLN A 12 10.88 -21.51 -64.35
CA GLN A 12 9.72 -20.99 -63.63
C GLN A 12 8.72 -22.12 -63.39
N SER A 13 8.47 -22.45 -62.12
CA SER A 13 7.28 -23.20 -61.72
C SER A 13 6.23 -22.21 -61.25
N ALA A 14 5.06 -22.30 -61.86
CA ALA A 14 3.90 -21.46 -61.63
C ALA A 14 3.53 -21.40 -60.13
N SER A 15 3.33 -20.18 -59.63
CA SER A 15 2.72 -19.94 -58.32
C SER A 15 1.27 -20.41 -58.36
N ASP A 16 0.98 -21.49 -57.65
CA ASP A 16 -0.37 -21.80 -57.18
C ASP A 16 -0.69 -20.78 -56.08
N GLN A 17 -1.58 -19.84 -56.37
CA GLN A 17 -2.05 -18.87 -55.38
C GLN A 17 -3.06 -19.57 -54.47
N GLY A 18 -2.54 -20.26 -53.45
CA GLY A 18 -3.33 -20.60 -52.27
C GLY A 18 -3.75 -19.31 -51.57
N VAL A 19 -5.04 -19.00 -51.65
CA VAL A 19 -5.66 -17.91 -50.88
C VAL A 19 -5.52 -18.27 -49.39
N GLU A 20 -4.57 -17.64 -48.71
CA GLU A 20 -4.44 -17.70 -47.26
C GLU A 20 -5.58 -16.87 -46.65
N GLU A 21 -6.69 -17.54 -46.36
CA GLU A 21 -7.83 -16.97 -45.66
C GLU A 21 -7.39 -16.63 -44.22
N LYS A 22 -6.99 -15.36 -44.00
CA LYS A 22 -6.76 -14.83 -42.65
C LYS A 22 -8.03 -15.04 -41.81
N PRO A 23 -7.95 -15.69 -40.64
CA PRO A 23 -9.11 -15.80 -39.77
C PRO A 23 -9.50 -14.41 -39.28
N THR A 24 -10.60 -13.89 -39.83
CA THR A 24 -11.31 -12.66 -39.44
C THR A 24 -12.14 -12.88 -38.17
N LYS A 25 -11.52 -13.47 -37.13
CA LYS A 25 -12.10 -13.41 -35.79
C LYS A 25 -11.42 -12.28 -35.04
N PRO A 26 -12.15 -11.28 -34.54
CA PRO A 26 -11.56 -10.33 -33.59
C PRO A 26 -11.01 -11.16 -32.42
N ILE A 27 -9.75 -10.97 -32.09
CA ILE A 27 -9.17 -11.53 -30.88
C ILE A 27 -9.96 -10.90 -29.73
N GLU A 28 -10.76 -11.70 -29.04
CA GLU A 28 -11.44 -11.27 -27.83
C GLU A 28 -10.38 -10.91 -26.80
N GLU A 29 -10.30 -9.62 -26.44
CA GLU A 29 -9.47 -9.16 -25.34
C GLU A 29 -10.12 -9.65 -24.04
N ILE A 30 -9.59 -10.74 -23.49
CA ILE A 30 -9.98 -11.19 -22.15
C ILE A 30 -9.23 -10.31 -21.14
N ILE A 31 -9.88 -9.25 -20.67
CA ILE A 31 -9.39 -8.49 -19.52
C ILE A 31 -9.60 -9.35 -18.27
N VAL A 32 -8.57 -10.12 -17.90
CA VAL A 32 -8.57 -10.87 -16.65
C VAL A 32 -8.31 -9.90 -15.50
N TYR A 33 -9.36 -9.50 -14.80
CA TYR A 33 -9.22 -8.91 -13.47
C TYR A 33 -8.81 -10.02 -12.50
N GLY A 34 -7.52 -10.37 -12.50
CA GLY A 34 -6.99 -11.30 -11.52
C GLY A 34 -7.23 -10.75 -10.12
N GLU A 35 -7.85 -11.54 -9.25
CA GLU A 35 -8.03 -11.17 -7.85
C GLU A 35 -6.66 -10.86 -7.23
N LYS A 36 -6.53 -9.69 -6.60
CA LYS A 36 -5.26 -9.28 -5.97
C LYS A 36 -4.88 -10.30 -4.88
N SER A 37 -3.63 -10.77 -4.88
CA SER A 37 -3.12 -11.64 -3.81
C SER A 37 -3.16 -10.94 -2.44
N LEU A 38 -3.21 -11.68 -1.33
CA LEU A 38 -3.19 -11.11 0.02
C LEU A 38 -2.05 -10.10 0.26
N PRO A 39 -0.79 -10.34 -0.19
CA PRO A 39 0.26 -9.33 -0.10
C PRO A 39 -0.05 -8.05 -0.89
N ASN A 40 -0.67 -8.16 -2.07
CA ASN A 40 -1.05 -7.00 -2.88
C ASN A 40 -2.17 -6.21 -2.21
N LEU A 41 -3.18 -6.89 -1.67
CA LEU A 41 -4.25 -6.26 -0.89
C LEU A 41 -3.70 -5.55 0.36
N ARG A 42 -2.71 -6.16 1.03
CA ARG A 42 -2.04 -5.53 2.17
C ARG A 42 -1.29 -4.25 1.78
N ARG A 43 -0.59 -4.25 0.64
CA ARG A 43 0.06 -3.04 0.12
C ARG A 43 -0.96 -1.96 -0.27
N GLU A 44 -2.10 -2.37 -0.82
CA GLU A 44 -3.20 -1.45 -1.11
C GLU A 44 -3.71 -0.76 0.17
N VAL A 45 -3.93 -1.53 1.25
CA VAL A 45 -4.31 -0.97 2.56
C VAL A 45 -3.28 0.06 3.03
N TYR A 46 -1.98 -0.25 2.97
CA TYR A 46 -0.94 0.69 3.38
C TYR A 46 -0.94 1.98 2.55
N ARG A 47 -1.10 1.88 1.23
CA ARG A 47 -1.21 3.04 0.35
C ARG A 47 -2.40 3.93 0.70
N LYS A 48 -3.57 3.33 0.97
CA LYS A 48 -4.78 4.06 1.35
C LYS A 48 -4.68 4.65 2.76
N GLU A 49 -4.04 3.95 3.69
CA GLU A 49 -3.74 4.45 5.04
C GLU A 49 -2.82 5.67 5.01
N GLU A 50 -1.74 5.60 4.22
CA GLU A 50 -0.81 6.71 3.99
C GLU A 50 -1.52 7.92 3.39
N ASN A 51 -2.37 7.71 2.38
CA ASN A 51 -3.15 8.78 1.77
C ASN A 51 -4.11 9.44 2.78
N PHE A 52 -4.87 8.63 3.54
CA PHE A 52 -5.79 9.14 4.55
C PHE A 52 -5.07 10.01 5.59
N PHE A 53 -3.95 9.53 6.14
CA PHE A 53 -3.20 10.30 7.14
C PHE A 53 -2.45 11.50 6.56
N ALA A 54 -2.02 11.45 5.29
CA ALA A 54 -1.44 12.60 4.60
C ALA A 54 -2.48 13.71 4.39
N VAL A 55 -3.68 13.37 3.91
CA VAL A 55 -4.79 14.32 3.76
C VAL A 55 -5.17 14.90 5.12
N PHE A 56 -5.37 14.07 6.14
CA PHE A 56 -5.64 14.53 7.51
C PHE A 56 -4.58 15.52 8.00
N SER A 57 -3.29 15.17 7.89
CA SER A 57 -2.20 16.02 8.41
C SER A 57 -2.05 17.32 7.61
N SER A 58 -2.43 17.34 6.32
CA SER A 58 -2.43 18.56 5.51
C SER A 58 -3.57 19.55 5.86
N LEU A 59 -4.68 19.03 6.39
CA LEU A 59 -5.86 19.82 6.78
C LEU A 59 -5.83 20.23 8.25
N ASN A 60 -5.15 19.46 9.09
CA ASN A 60 -4.98 19.73 10.50
C ASN A 60 -3.94 20.84 10.72
N ASP A 61 -4.29 21.84 11.53
CA ASP A 61 -3.50 23.04 11.83
C ASP A 61 -2.52 22.88 13.00
N ASP A 62 -2.45 21.68 13.60
CA ASP A 62 -1.73 21.41 14.83
C ASP A 62 -0.74 20.27 14.62
N ASP A 63 0.51 20.62 14.29
CA ASP A 63 1.60 19.69 13.98
C ASP A 63 1.79 18.58 15.02
N GLU A 64 1.35 18.77 16.27
CA GLU A 64 1.40 17.73 17.29
C GLU A 64 0.55 16.49 16.94
N TYR A 65 -0.51 16.69 16.15
CA TYR A 65 -1.43 15.64 15.73
C TYR A 65 -1.11 15.05 14.36
N ASP A 66 -0.14 15.61 13.63
CA ASP A 66 0.27 15.08 12.33
C ASP A 66 0.72 13.63 12.45
N ILE A 67 0.31 12.83 11.46
CA ILE A 67 0.54 11.38 11.41
C ILE A 67 1.43 11.08 10.22
N SER A 68 2.62 10.57 10.52
CA SER A 68 3.54 10.07 9.51
C SER A 68 3.56 8.55 9.51
N CYS A 69 3.56 7.97 8.31
CA CYS A 69 3.70 6.54 8.10
C CYS A 69 5.12 6.18 7.66
N PHE A 70 5.66 5.09 8.18
CA PHE A 70 7.00 4.61 7.89
C PHE A 70 7.13 3.12 8.21
N TYR A 71 8.24 2.54 7.77
CA TYR A 71 8.62 1.19 8.18
C TYR A 71 9.55 1.25 9.38
N GLU A 72 9.23 0.49 10.41
CA GLU A 72 10.13 0.29 11.56
C GLU A 72 10.50 -1.18 11.73
N VAL A 73 11.62 -1.41 12.40
CA VAL A 73 12.11 -2.73 12.77
C VAL A 73 12.15 -2.78 14.29
N PRO A 74 11.19 -3.45 14.95
CA PRO A 74 11.24 -3.63 16.39
C PRO A 74 12.54 -4.31 16.79
N SER A 75 13.11 -3.87 17.91
CA SER A 75 14.38 -4.40 18.43
C SER A 75 14.35 -5.92 18.49
N PHE A 76 15.46 -6.54 18.07
CA PHE A 76 15.66 -8.00 18.07
C PHE A 76 14.75 -8.82 17.14
N THR A 77 13.87 -8.20 16.34
CA THR A 77 13.02 -8.96 15.40
C THR A 77 13.58 -9.06 13.99
N HIS A 78 14.35 -8.06 13.54
CA HIS A 78 14.76 -7.86 12.14
C HIS A 78 13.59 -7.85 11.12
N ILE A 79 12.34 -7.83 11.58
CA ILE A 79 11.14 -7.87 10.76
C ILE A 79 10.63 -6.44 10.59
N ARG A 80 10.59 -5.95 9.35
CA ARG A 80 10.00 -4.66 9.02
C ARG A 80 8.49 -4.71 9.17
N ARG A 81 7.92 -3.71 9.84
CA ARG A 81 6.47 -3.48 9.89
C ARG A 81 6.16 -2.05 9.46
N HIS A 82 5.08 -1.90 8.69
CA HIS A 82 4.49 -0.60 8.36
C HIS A 82 3.72 -0.10 9.57
N VAL A 83 3.94 1.15 9.95
CA VAL A 83 3.27 1.83 11.06
C VAL A 83 2.97 3.26 10.69
N CYS A 84 1.85 3.78 11.18
CA CYS A 84 1.54 5.20 11.15
C CYS A 84 1.49 5.73 12.58
N ARG A 85 2.20 6.81 12.86
CA ARG A 85 2.38 7.34 14.21
C ARG A 85 2.22 8.86 14.23
N ALA A 86 1.38 9.32 15.16
CA ALA A 86 1.23 10.75 15.42
C ALA A 86 2.44 11.33 16.15
N ASN A 87 2.77 12.59 15.90
CA ASN A 87 3.90 13.29 16.55
C ASN A 87 3.80 13.25 18.08
N PHE A 88 2.61 13.45 18.65
CA PHE A 88 2.43 13.36 20.11
C PHE A 88 2.81 12.01 20.71
N VAL A 89 2.69 10.91 19.97
CA VAL A 89 3.07 9.56 20.44
C VAL A 89 4.59 9.47 20.52
N THR A 90 5.28 9.92 19.47
CA THR A 90 6.75 10.01 19.43
C THR A 90 7.28 10.92 20.54
N ASN A 91 6.63 12.07 20.76
CA ASN A 91 7.03 13.04 21.79
C ASN A 91 6.82 12.50 23.20
N ALA A 92 5.67 11.86 23.47
CA ALA A 92 5.40 11.29 24.79
C ALA A 92 6.37 10.14 25.11
N THR A 93 6.63 9.25 24.15
CA THR A 93 7.55 8.12 24.35
C THR A 93 9.00 8.56 24.49
N SER A 94 9.45 9.56 23.69
CA SER A 94 10.80 10.10 23.79
C SER A 94 11.02 10.85 25.10
N ALA A 95 10.04 11.64 25.56
CA ALA A 95 10.09 12.34 26.84
C ALA A 95 10.20 11.35 28.02
N GLN A 96 9.43 10.26 27.99
CA GLN A 96 9.55 9.20 28.98
C GLN A 96 10.95 8.56 28.93
N ALA A 97 11.43 8.14 27.75
CA ALA A 97 12.76 7.54 27.63
C ALA A 97 13.88 8.48 28.09
N ALA A 98 13.77 9.79 27.81
CA ALA A 98 14.71 10.81 28.27
C ALA A 98 14.69 10.98 29.80
N ALA A 99 13.51 10.98 30.41
CA ALA A 99 13.40 11.05 31.86
C ALA A 99 13.99 9.82 32.55
N TRP A 100 13.76 8.63 32.00
CA TRP A 100 14.37 7.39 32.50
C TRP A 100 15.90 7.47 32.44
N ARG A 101 16.46 8.02 31.36
CA ARG A 101 17.91 8.20 31.19
C ARG A 101 18.52 9.23 32.15
N THR A 102 17.83 10.35 32.38
CA THR A 102 18.39 11.51 33.10
C THR A 102 18.10 11.51 34.59
N ARG A 103 16.93 11.00 35.00
CA ARG A 103 16.45 11.05 36.40
C ARG A 103 16.31 9.67 37.03
N GLY A 104 16.53 8.61 36.26
CA GLY A 104 16.38 7.23 36.71
C GLY A 104 14.92 6.83 36.96
N PRO A 105 14.67 5.55 37.31
CA PRO A 105 13.33 4.97 37.42
C PRO A 105 12.49 5.49 38.61
N ARG A 106 13.07 6.27 39.53
CA ARG A 106 12.41 6.74 40.76
C ARG A 106 11.75 8.11 40.63
N TYR A 107 11.94 8.82 39.52
CA TYR A 107 11.36 10.15 39.34
C TYR A 107 9.94 10.05 38.78
N PRO A 108 8.93 10.70 39.41
CA PRO A 108 7.57 10.68 38.89
C PRO A 108 7.55 11.42 37.55
N VAL A 109 7.32 10.66 36.48
CA VAL A 109 6.94 11.20 35.17
C VAL A 109 5.54 10.76 34.85
N ILE A 110 4.77 11.65 34.23
CA ILE A 110 3.49 11.26 33.65
C ILE A 110 3.78 10.14 32.65
N PRO A 111 3.21 8.93 32.82
CA PRO A 111 3.44 7.85 31.89
C PRO A 111 3.07 8.29 30.47
N ALA A 112 3.90 7.98 29.48
CA ALA A 112 3.64 8.31 28.08
C ALA A 112 2.25 7.80 27.67
N LEU A 113 1.87 6.62 28.15
CA LEU A 113 0.55 6.04 27.90
C LEU A 113 -0.59 6.97 28.31
N THR A 114 -0.50 7.65 29.46
CA THR A 114 -1.53 8.59 29.93
C THR A 114 -1.65 9.78 28.98
N VAL A 115 -0.52 10.37 28.58
CA VAL A 115 -0.48 11.47 27.61
C VAL A 115 -1.05 11.04 26.25
N ILE A 116 -0.63 9.86 25.78
CA ILE A 116 -1.08 9.27 24.51
C ILE A 116 -2.59 9.06 24.54
N MET A 117 -3.15 8.49 25.60
CA MET A 117 -4.58 8.21 25.70
C MET A 117 -5.42 9.49 25.69
N GLN A 118 -4.96 10.54 26.39
CA GLN A 118 -5.63 11.83 26.38
C GLN A 118 -5.61 12.47 24.98
N LYS A 119 -4.43 12.51 24.34
CA LYS A 119 -4.27 13.12 23.01
C LYS A 119 -4.95 12.28 21.92
N LYS A 120 -5.00 10.96 22.04
CA LYS A 120 -5.73 10.08 21.13
C LYS A 120 -7.24 10.41 21.10
N ARG A 121 -7.85 10.76 22.24
CA ARG A 121 -9.24 11.23 22.27
C ARG A 121 -9.42 12.53 21.48
N ARG A 122 -8.49 13.48 21.64
CA ARG A 122 -8.51 14.75 20.91
C ARG A 122 -8.28 14.56 19.41
N LEU A 123 -7.39 13.64 19.03
CA LEU A 123 -7.16 13.25 17.64
C LEU A 123 -8.46 12.76 16.99
N GLY A 124 -9.22 11.89 17.67
CA GLY A 124 -10.50 11.41 17.15
C GLY A 124 -11.51 12.54 16.91
N VAL A 125 -11.61 13.48 17.84
CA VAL A 125 -12.48 14.67 17.69
C VAL A 125 -12.02 15.57 16.54
N LYS A 126 -10.71 15.78 16.37
CA LYS A 126 -10.15 16.53 15.23
C LYS A 126 -10.49 15.85 13.90
N MET A 127 -10.30 14.53 13.81
CA MET A 127 -10.65 13.76 12.62
C MET A 127 -12.13 13.83 12.29
N GLU A 128 -13.01 13.70 13.28
CA GLU A 128 -14.46 13.77 13.08
C GLU A 128 -14.90 15.13 12.56
N LYS A 129 -14.40 16.22 13.17
CA LYS A 129 -14.69 17.59 12.71
C LYS A 129 -14.19 17.83 11.29
N LEU A 130 -12.93 17.50 11.01
CA LEU A 130 -12.36 17.70 9.68
C LEU A 130 -13.06 16.84 8.64
N ALA A 131 -13.45 15.61 8.95
CA ALA A 131 -14.19 14.77 8.00
C ALA A 131 -15.61 15.28 7.70
N ALA A 132 -16.20 16.06 8.61
CA ALA A 132 -17.48 16.73 8.38
C ALA A 132 -17.34 18.00 7.51
N GLU A 133 -16.19 18.67 7.59
CA GLU A 133 -15.89 19.91 6.87
C GLU A 133 -15.30 19.66 5.47
N TYR A 134 -14.46 18.63 5.34
CA TYR A 134 -13.65 18.36 4.15
C TYR A 134 -14.03 17.00 3.53
N PRO A 135 -14.80 16.98 2.43
CA PRO A 135 -15.26 15.73 1.81
C PRO A 135 -14.10 14.85 1.31
N GLU A 136 -12.97 15.44 0.92
CA GLU A 136 -11.76 14.72 0.50
C GLU A 136 -11.18 13.85 1.62
N LEU A 137 -11.27 14.29 2.88
CA LEU A 137 -10.82 13.50 4.02
C LEU A 137 -11.77 12.33 4.29
N LEU A 138 -13.08 12.57 4.16
CA LEU A 138 -14.09 11.53 4.28
C LEU A 138 -13.94 10.47 3.18
N GLU A 139 -13.69 10.89 1.94
CA GLU A 139 -13.40 9.99 0.82
C GLU A 139 -12.17 9.15 1.09
N ALA A 140 -11.04 9.77 1.48
CA ALA A 140 -9.82 9.04 1.81
C ALA A 140 -10.01 8.02 2.94
N LEU A 141 -10.82 8.37 3.95
CA LEU A 141 -11.21 7.46 5.02
C LEU A 141 -12.01 6.27 4.47
N ASN A 142 -13.01 6.51 3.64
CA ASN A 142 -13.83 5.46 3.03
C ASN A 142 -12.99 4.51 2.17
N GLU A 143 -12.07 5.03 1.37
CA GLU A 143 -11.15 4.22 0.58
C GLU A 143 -10.26 3.32 1.46
N TYR A 144 -9.72 3.87 2.54
CA TYR A 144 -8.92 3.11 3.50
C TYR A 144 -9.74 2.01 4.19
N THR A 145 -10.96 2.33 4.65
CA THR A 145 -11.83 1.34 5.30
C THR A 145 -12.26 0.24 4.35
N ASN A 146 -12.58 0.58 3.10
CA ASN A 146 -12.97 -0.39 2.07
C ASN A 146 -11.81 -1.35 1.75
N ALA A 147 -10.60 -0.82 1.55
CA ALA A 147 -9.41 -1.64 1.32
C ALA A 147 -9.16 -2.61 2.49
N LYS A 148 -9.35 -2.14 3.73
CA LYS A 148 -9.19 -2.95 4.94
C LYS A 148 -10.24 -4.05 5.06
N GLN A 149 -11.50 -3.75 4.73
CA GLN A 149 -12.59 -4.73 4.69
C GLN A 149 -12.31 -5.83 3.65
N ILE A 150 -11.89 -5.45 2.44
CA ILE A 150 -11.52 -6.42 1.39
C ILE A 150 -10.39 -7.33 1.88
N LEU A 151 -9.30 -6.78 2.43
CA LEU A 151 -8.21 -7.60 2.96
C LEU A 151 -8.70 -8.56 4.05
N GLN A 152 -9.61 -8.12 4.91
CA GLN A 152 -10.14 -8.94 6.00
C GLN A 152 -11.04 -10.07 5.48
N SER A 153 -11.94 -9.79 4.55
CA SER A 153 -12.80 -10.81 3.94
C SER A 153 -11.97 -11.85 3.17
N GLU A 154 -10.91 -11.39 2.49
CA GLU A 154 -10.00 -12.28 1.78
C GLU A 154 -9.17 -13.16 2.73
N LYS A 155 -8.75 -12.63 3.89
CA LYS A 155 -8.12 -13.43 4.94
C LYS A 155 -9.05 -14.47 5.55
N GLN A 156 -10.32 -14.15 5.74
CA GLN A 156 -11.31 -15.09 6.30
C GLN A 156 -11.53 -16.29 5.37
N LYS A 157 -11.53 -16.07 4.05
CA LYS A 157 -11.56 -17.17 3.07
C LYS A 157 -10.35 -18.11 3.19
N CYS A 158 -9.26 -17.62 3.80
CA CYS A 158 -8.03 -18.36 4.03
C CYS A 158 -7.91 -18.99 5.43
N GLU A 159 -8.92 -18.81 6.29
CA GLU A 159 -8.86 -19.23 7.68
C GLU A 159 -8.78 -20.76 7.78
N GLY A 160 -7.86 -21.27 8.61
CA GLY A 160 -7.60 -22.71 8.74
C GLY A 160 -6.69 -23.30 7.65
N MET A 161 -6.30 -22.54 6.62
CA MET A 161 -5.35 -23.01 5.60
C MET A 161 -3.91 -22.68 5.98
N ILE A 162 -3.00 -23.68 5.89
CA ILE A 162 -1.55 -23.49 6.09
C ILE A 162 -0.97 -22.57 5.01
N VAL A 163 -1.46 -22.72 3.78
CA VAL A 163 -1.13 -21.85 2.66
C VAL A 163 -2.43 -21.41 2.02
N CYS A 164 -2.68 -20.10 2.01
CA CYS A 164 -3.76 -19.58 1.18
C CYS A 164 -3.31 -19.57 -0.28
N ARG A 165 -3.50 -20.71 -0.96
CA ARG A 165 -3.42 -20.80 -2.42
C ARG A 165 -4.81 -20.54 -2.99
N ARG A 166 -4.88 -19.65 -3.97
CA ARG A 166 -5.90 -19.67 -5.01
C ARG A 166 -5.23 -20.13 -6.29
#